data_AF-A0A428STL8-F1
#
_entry.id   AF-A0A428STL8-F1
#
_cell.length_a   1.000
_cell.length_b   1.000
_cell.length_c   1.000
_cell.angle_alpha   90.00
_cell.angle_beta   90.00
_cell.angle_gamma   90.00
#
_symmetry.space_group_name_H-M   'P 1'
#
loop_
_entity.id
_entity.type
_entity.pdbx_description
1 polymer ?
#
loop_
_entity_poly.entity_id
_entity_poly.type
_entity_poly.pdbx_seq_one_letter_code
_entity_poly.pdbx_strand_id
1 'polypeptide(L)'
;MSRLTKSGVTGINLSQCGLVFLATPHTGSALADWSNLTVAAAGIAAGVRPELVSYLQSFNPASVWDQSDFLQLTPRPPFRCFAEGRKKLIKGTYHHIVTQASASLDPKTPAVMLLDQDHSEVCKFKTEFGPYFSVISALNEVFSEITDKLEVEQGQDRRLTVVKGIAGIGKTELLMRFAAKYKHRRNIFFLKAHNSKRLEDALANICHSIGFDMIENPNVNRERWRETDPSEKLEIFVDWLGKDFNKDSLLILDDAEIFGSSSIQAALKYPAWHIVMSTRDSNLEEFDRESEDVRLAPLAAKDTVSLLQTLVNRLAEDDLKLFHQQDLQCLARAIHGHPLAAHNAIPFLLKHLGSYINPIEEFVRILDNGTRERRRVFFKFVAKGRTNRSLWDAFDGSLQLLNQEGDSENAVKFLQLLPYLRTDDDCIDFFLKTSKQDLLSQANISTHVALLRSDDLVVSTWLEILQDVSIFVSSGLRSFFTSSINAKERSMSFHMSVTV
;
A
#
# COMPACT_ATOMS: atom_id res chain seq x y z
N MET A 1 3.40 22.05 27.67
CA MET A 1 2.89 21.00 26.75
C MET A 1 1.39 21.05 26.41
N SER A 2 0.56 21.94 26.98
CA SER A 2 -0.87 22.05 26.63
C SER A 2 -1.17 22.62 25.23
N ARG A 3 -0.14 22.89 24.41
CA ARG A 3 -0.26 23.54 23.10
C ARG A 3 0.22 22.72 21.90
N LEU A 4 1.15 21.76 22.05
CA LEU A 4 1.50 20.84 20.96
C LEU A 4 0.34 19.88 20.65
N THR A 5 -0.35 19.38 21.69
CA THR A 5 -1.61 18.61 21.57
C THR A 5 -2.80 19.46 21.08
N LYS A 6 -2.74 20.80 21.17
CA LYS A 6 -3.76 21.70 20.62
C LYS A 6 -3.41 22.28 19.24
N SER A 7 -2.23 21.99 18.68
CA SER A 7 -1.68 22.73 17.54
C SER A 7 -2.07 22.23 16.15
N GLY A 8 -2.98 21.26 16.01
CA GLY A 8 -3.53 20.90 14.70
C GLY A 8 -2.53 20.37 13.67
N VAL A 9 -1.27 20.11 14.04
CA VAL A 9 -0.31 19.40 13.19
C VAL A 9 -0.70 17.92 13.19
N THR A 10 -1.52 17.52 12.23
CA THR A 10 -1.90 16.12 12.03
C THR A 10 -0.73 15.35 11.41
N GLY A 11 -0.41 14.18 11.96
CA GLY A 11 0.48 13.20 11.31
C GLY A 11 1.92 13.07 11.83
N ILE A 12 2.30 13.69 12.96
CA ILE A 12 3.62 13.47 13.57
C ILE A 12 3.48 13.27 15.10
N ASN A 13 3.79 12.08 15.61
CA ASN A 13 3.86 11.79 17.04
C ASN A 13 5.27 12.07 17.60
N LEU A 14 5.40 12.35 18.90
CA LEU A 14 6.70 12.56 19.58
C LEU A 14 7.58 11.30 19.52
N SER A 15 7.01 10.10 19.47
CA SER A 15 7.74 8.84 19.25
C SER A 15 8.35 8.72 17.85
N GLN A 16 7.84 9.50 16.89
CA GLN A 16 8.27 9.50 15.49
C GLN A 16 9.23 10.66 15.18
N CYS A 17 9.72 11.36 16.20
CA CYS A 17 10.58 12.54 16.07
C CYS A 17 11.94 12.33 16.73
N GLY A 18 12.97 12.97 16.17
CA GLY A 18 14.24 13.20 16.86
C GLY A 18 14.82 14.54 16.49
N LEU A 19 15.73 15.04 17.32
CA LEU A 19 16.15 16.44 17.30
C LEU A 19 17.68 16.56 17.25
N VAL A 20 18.21 17.36 16.34
CA VAL A 20 19.62 17.75 16.33
C VAL A 20 19.72 19.27 16.46
N PHE A 21 20.29 19.73 17.58
CA PHE A 21 20.48 21.15 17.86
C PHE A 21 21.88 21.60 17.43
N LEU A 22 21.95 22.62 16.58
CA LEU A 22 23.20 23.17 16.05
C LEU A 22 23.45 24.55 16.66
N ALA A 23 24.30 24.61 17.69
CA ALA A 23 24.61 25.82 18.46
C ALA A 23 23.35 26.58 18.92
N THR A 24 22.35 25.85 19.42
CA THR A 24 21.13 26.41 20.01
C THR A 24 21.33 26.63 21.51
N PRO A 25 21.14 27.84 22.07
CA PRO A 25 21.29 28.06 23.50
C PRO A 25 20.07 27.54 24.27
N HIS A 26 20.30 26.68 25.26
CA HIS A 26 19.29 26.07 26.13
C HIS A 26 19.37 26.56 27.57
N THR A 27 20.51 27.11 27.99
CA THR A 27 20.59 27.99 29.16
C THR A 27 20.89 29.39 28.66
N GLY A 28 20.08 30.37 29.08
CA GLY A 28 20.12 31.74 28.56
C GLY A 28 21.55 32.26 28.43
N SER A 29 22.00 32.49 27.19
CA SER A 29 23.28 33.15 26.97
C SER A 29 23.12 34.62 27.37
N ALA A 30 24.05 35.14 28.16
CA ALA A 30 23.98 36.48 28.75
C ALA A 30 24.20 37.63 27.72
N LEU A 31 23.96 37.40 26.43
CA LEU A 31 24.00 38.42 25.40
C LEU A 31 22.73 38.32 24.57
N ALA A 32 21.85 39.29 24.83
CA ALA A 32 20.63 39.55 24.09
C ALA A 32 20.85 39.51 22.56
N ASP A 33 20.17 38.59 21.88
CA ASP A 33 19.38 38.86 20.65
C ASP A 33 18.96 37.54 19.96
N TRP A 34 18.03 36.81 20.59
CA TRP A 34 17.26 35.77 19.88
C TRP A 34 16.41 36.35 18.73
N SER A 35 16.12 37.65 18.77
CA SER A 35 15.46 38.41 17.70
C SER A 35 16.20 38.30 16.35
N ASN A 36 17.54 38.39 16.37
CA ASN A 36 18.37 38.32 15.16
C ASN A 36 18.64 36.88 14.70
N LEU A 37 18.74 35.94 15.64
CA LEU A 37 18.96 34.51 15.34
C LEU A 37 17.76 33.88 14.63
N THR A 38 16.54 34.26 15.03
CA THR A 38 15.31 33.68 14.49
C THR A 38 15.05 34.12 13.04
N VAL A 39 15.43 35.36 12.71
CA VAL A 39 15.39 35.88 11.33
C VAL A 39 16.43 35.18 10.45
N ALA A 40 17.60 34.82 10.99
CA ALA A 40 18.63 34.09 10.26
C ALA A 40 18.28 32.60 10.04
N ALA A 41 17.61 31.95 10.99
CA ALA A 41 17.15 30.56 10.87
C ALA A 41 16.02 30.39 9.84
N ALA A 42 15.12 31.37 9.75
CA ALA A 42 14.03 31.36 8.77
C ALA A 42 14.50 31.65 7.33
N GLY A 43 15.64 32.35 7.16
CA GLY A 43 16.12 32.79 5.84
C GLY A 43 17.01 31.81 5.07
N ILE A 44 17.54 30.75 5.71
CA ILE A 44 18.62 29.94 5.13
C ILE A 44 18.20 28.48 4.82
N ALA A 45 17.15 27.96 5.46
CA ALA A 45 16.75 26.57 5.29
C ALA A 45 15.50 26.43 4.40
N ALA A 46 15.70 25.99 3.16
CA ALA A 46 14.61 25.49 2.32
C ALA A 46 14.00 24.25 3.01
N GLY A 47 12.84 24.43 3.65
CA GLY A 47 12.08 23.33 4.27
C GLY A 47 11.68 23.51 5.74
N VAL A 48 12.11 24.59 6.41
CA VAL A 48 11.64 24.85 7.79
C VAL A 48 10.21 25.37 7.76
N ARG A 49 9.28 24.67 8.42
CA ARG A 49 7.88 25.12 8.57
C ARG A 49 7.84 26.35 9.50
N PRO A 50 7.34 27.52 9.06
CA PRO A 50 7.31 28.74 9.85
C PRO A 50 6.59 28.58 11.21
N GLU A 51 5.60 27.68 11.26
CA GLU A 51 4.87 27.37 12.49
C GLU A 51 5.80 26.80 13.58
N LEU A 52 6.72 25.89 13.23
CA LEU A 52 7.68 25.31 14.18
C LEU A 52 8.61 26.37 14.76
N VAL A 53 9.03 27.34 13.96
CA VAL A 53 9.87 28.47 14.39
C VAL A 53 9.14 29.33 15.42
N SER A 54 7.84 29.57 15.24
CA SER A 54 7.02 30.34 16.19
C SER A 54 6.82 29.61 17.54
N TYR A 55 6.80 28.28 17.54
CA TYR A 55 6.75 27.50 18.79
C TYR A 55 8.09 27.51 19.54
N LEU A 56 9.21 27.49 18.81
CA LEU A 56 10.55 27.63 19.40
C LEU A 56 10.76 29.01 20.05
N GLN A 57 10.15 30.08 19.51
CA GLN A 57 10.18 31.42 20.13
C GLN A 57 9.53 31.47 21.51
N SER A 58 8.57 30.59 21.80
CA SER A 58 7.85 30.59 23.09
C SER A 58 8.62 29.93 24.24
N PHE A 59 9.78 29.33 23.97
CA PHE A 59 10.67 28.67 24.94
C PHE A 59 11.62 29.62 25.70
N ASN A 60 11.27 30.88 25.94
CA ASN A 60 12.07 31.73 26.86
C ASN A 60 11.20 32.81 27.54
N PRO A 61 11.12 32.86 28.89
CA PRO A 61 12.21 33.30 29.76
C PRO A 61 12.57 32.37 30.96
N ALA A 62 12.16 31.10 30.99
CA ALA A 62 12.36 30.19 32.14
C ALA A 62 13.35 29.05 31.85
N SER A 63 14.41 29.33 31.08
CA SER A 63 15.23 28.32 30.38
C SER A 63 15.78 27.15 31.22
N VAL A 64 15.97 27.30 32.54
CA VAL A 64 16.43 26.19 33.42
C VAL A 64 15.30 25.21 33.73
N TRP A 65 14.07 25.69 33.93
CA TRP A 65 12.88 24.87 34.19
C TRP A 65 12.42 24.12 32.93
N ASP A 66 12.67 24.71 31.75
CA ASP A 66 12.36 24.07 30.47
C ASP A 66 13.29 22.88 30.14
N GLN A 67 14.54 22.87 30.65
CA GLN A 67 15.44 21.72 30.50
C GLN A 67 14.95 20.51 31.29
N SER A 68 14.57 20.71 32.56
CA SER A 68 14.03 19.61 33.38
C SER A 68 12.76 19.02 32.78
N ASP A 69 11.88 19.88 32.24
CA ASP A 69 10.63 19.45 31.62
C ASP A 69 10.87 18.66 30.33
N PHE A 70 11.83 19.07 29.51
CA PHE A 70 12.22 18.32 28.30
C PHE A 70 12.83 16.95 28.65
N LEU A 71 13.67 16.88 29.69
CA LEU A 71 14.30 15.63 30.12
C LEU A 71 13.30 14.64 30.73
N GLN A 72 12.13 15.10 31.19
CA GLN A 72 11.05 14.29 31.77
C GLN A 72 10.00 13.82 30.74
N LEU A 73 10.16 14.13 29.45
CA LEU A 73 9.21 13.72 28.40
C LEU A 73 9.06 12.19 28.31
N THR A 74 7.83 11.73 28.07
CA THR A 74 7.51 10.32 27.80
C THR A 74 6.56 10.19 26.59
N PRO A 75 7.01 9.64 25.45
CA PRO A 75 8.40 9.28 25.14
C PRO A 75 9.27 10.53 24.94
N ARG A 76 10.53 10.48 25.40
CA ARG A 76 11.53 11.51 25.12
C ARG A 76 12.12 11.28 23.73
N PRO A 77 12.00 12.24 22.78
CA PRO A 77 12.66 12.14 21.49
C PRO A 77 14.17 11.96 21.66
N PRO A 78 14.83 11.07 20.91
CA PRO A 78 16.29 11.05 20.87
C PRO A 78 16.81 12.39 20.34
N PHE A 79 17.89 12.90 20.94
CA PHE A 79 18.44 14.18 20.56
C PHE A 79 19.97 14.23 20.64
N ARG A 80 20.57 15.16 19.90
CA ARG A 80 21.99 15.50 19.94
C ARG A 80 22.17 17.01 19.94
N CYS A 81 23.15 17.51 20.69
CA CYS A 81 23.44 18.94 20.77
C CYS A 81 24.87 19.21 20.33
N PHE A 82 25.05 20.25 19.53
CA PHE A 82 26.35 20.74 19.09
C PHE A 82 26.58 22.18 19.55
N ALA A 83 27.84 22.52 19.80
CA ALA A 83 28.30 23.86 20.14
C ALA A 83 29.37 24.33 19.14
N GLU A 84 29.51 25.65 19.00
CA GLU A 84 30.60 26.26 18.26
C GLU A 84 31.95 26.03 18.95
N GLY A 85 32.98 25.72 18.16
CA GLY A 85 34.34 25.54 18.65
C GLY A 85 35.19 26.80 18.58
N ARG A 86 34.86 27.75 17.69
CA ARG A 86 35.60 29.01 17.52
C ARG A 86 34.80 30.21 17.95
N LYS A 87 35.49 31.16 18.59
CA LYS A 87 34.94 32.48 18.91
C LYS A 87 34.77 33.29 17.62
N LYS A 88 33.65 34.00 17.52
CA LYS A 88 33.40 34.97 16.45
C LYS A 88 33.90 36.35 16.85
N LEU A 89 34.50 37.06 15.91
CA LEU A 89 34.87 38.46 16.09
C LEU A 89 33.62 39.35 16.00
N ILE A 90 33.26 40.01 17.10
CA ILE A 90 32.14 40.95 17.18
C ILE A 90 32.67 42.26 17.75
N LYS A 91 32.56 43.35 17.00
CA LYS A 91 32.99 44.70 17.41
C LYS A 91 34.42 44.74 18.00
N GLY A 92 35.35 44.03 17.37
CA GLY A 92 36.77 44.02 17.77
C GLY A 92 37.13 43.06 18.92
N THR A 93 36.18 42.29 19.44
CA THR A 93 36.42 41.29 20.51
C THR A 93 35.91 39.92 20.10
N TYR A 94 36.66 38.87 20.48
CA TYR A 94 36.31 37.49 20.18
C TYR A 94 35.39 36.92 21.26
N HIS A 95 34.18 36.52 20.85
CA HIS A 95 33.16 35.96 21.74
C HIS A 95 32.66 34.62 21.24
N HIS A 96 32.33 33.72 22.18
CA HIS A 96 31.42 32.63 21.85
C HIS A 96 29.98 33.18 21.89
N ILE A 97 29.22 32.98 20.81
CA ILE A 97 27.80 33.35 20.77
C ILE A 97 27.00 32.33 21.57
N VAL A 98 27.30 31.05 21.38
CA VAL A 98 26.71 29.96 22.16
C VAL A 98 27.81 29.07 22.71
N THR A 99 28.02 29.15 24.02
CA THR A 99 29.03 28.31 24.70
C THR A 99 28.58 26.85 24.73
N GLN A 100 29.53 25.92 24.91
CA GLN A 100 29.21 24.50 25.12
C GLN A 100 28.23 24.29 26.29
N ALA A 101 28.41 25.03 27.38
CA ALA A 101 27.50 25.00 28.52
C ALA A 101 26.09 25.50 28.15
N SER A 102 26.00 26.54 27.32
CA SER A 102 24.72 27.07 26.84
C SER A 102 24.02 26.11 25.89
N ALA A 103 24.76 25.44 25.01
CA ALA A 103 24.25 24.44 24.07
C ALA A 103 23.95 23.08 24.70
N SER A 104 24.31 22.84 25.96
CA SER A 104 24.07 21.55 26.61
C SER A 104 22.65 21.51 27.18
N LEU A 105 21.82 20.62 26.61
CA LEU A 105 20.44 20.40 27.07
C LEU A 105 20.36 19.35 28.19
N ASP A 106 21.25 18.36 28.19
CA ASP A 106 21.41 17.38 29.28
C ASP A 106 22.80 17.56 29.91
N PRO A 107 22.89 17.91 31.21
CA PRO A 107 24.17 18.02 31.91
C PRO A 107 25.02 16.74 31.87
N LYS A 108 24.41 15.57 31.69
CA LYS A 108 25.10 14.27 31.58
C LYS A 108 25.68 14.02 30.19
N THR A 109 25.18 14.72 29.17
CA THR A 109 25.57 14.56 27.77
C THR A 109 25.85 15.95 27.18
N PRO A 110 27.03 16.53 27.48
CA PRO A 110 27.35 17.88 27.05
C PRO A 110 27.38 17.99 25.53
N ALA A 111 27.07 19.18 25.02
CA ALA A 111 27.07 19.45 23.59
C ALA A 111 28.45 19.18 22.96
N VAL A 112 28.48 18.59 21.77
CA VAL A 112 29.72 18.31 21.04
C VAL A 112 30.23 19.59 20.39
N MET A 113 31.49 19.97 20.65
CA MET A 113 32.07 21.16 20.03
C MET A 113 32.54 20.87 18.60
N LEU A 114 32.07 21.68 17.65
CA LEU A 114 32.58 21.69 16.28
C LEU A 114 33.81 22.60 16.21
N LEU A 115 34.98 22.02 16.50
CA LEU A 115 36.24 22.72 16.79
C LEU A 115 36.62 23.82 15.79
N ASP A 116 36.37 23.62 14.50
CA ASP A 116 36.74 24.56 13.43
C ASP A 116 35.58 25.44 12.95
N GLN A 117 34.47 25.52 13.69
CA GLN A 117 33.28 26.27 13.29
C GLN A 117 32.99 27.38 14.29
N ASP A 118 32.72 28.58 13.75
CA ASP A 118 32.07 29.64 14.50
C ASP A 118 30.55 29.58 14.33
N HIS A 119 29.82 30.43 15.04
CA HIS A 119 28.36 30.47 14.99
C HIS A 119 27.76 30.65 13.58
N SER A 120 28.48 31.33 12.67
CA SER A 120 28.00 31.57 11.30
C SER A 120 28.18 30.35 10.40
N GLU A 121 29.15 29.50 10.72
CA GLU A 121 29.54 28.34 9.91
C GLU A 121 28.95 27.03 10.43
N VAL A 122 28.45 26.97 11.67
CA VAL A 122 27.89 25.76 12.31
C VAL A 122 26.82 25.02 11.50
N CYS A 123 26.07 25.73 10.65
CA CYS A 123 25.05 25.18 9.73
C CYS A 123 25.46 25.26 8.25
N LYS A 124 26.70 25.65 7.95
CA LYS A 124 27.22 25.90 6.59
C LYS A 124 28.49 25.10 6.37
N PHE A 125 28.34 23.91 5.81
CA PHE A 125 29.45 23.00 5.56
C PHE A 125 30.09 23.29 4.20
N LYS A 126 31.39 23.60 4.19
CA LYS A 126 32.18 23.83 2.96
C LYS A 126 32.64 22.52 2.31
N THR A 127 32.74 21.44 3.09
CA THR A 127 33.23 20.13 2.68
C THR A 127 32.45 19.02 3.37
N GLU A 128 32.45 17.82 2.80
CA GLU A 128 31.81 16.62 3.39
C GLU A 128 32.63 16.00 4.54
N PHE A 129 33.76 16.60 4.91
CA PHE A 129 34.63 16.15 6.01
C PHE A 129 34.50 17.04 7.25
N GLY A 130 34.95 16.52 8.39
CA GLY A 130 35.00 17.28 9.65
C GLY A 130 33.61 17.55 10.24
N PRO A 131 33.23 18.82 10.48
CA PRO A 131 31.95 19.17 11.11
C PRO A 131 30.71 18.60 10.41
N TYR A 132 30.72 18.50 9.08
CA TYR A 132 29.64 17.88 8.32
C TYR A 132 29.45 16.41 8.72
N PHE A 133 30.55 15.66 8.76
CA PHE A 133 30.53 14.25 9.13
C PHE A 133 30.00 14.05 10.56
N SER A 134 30.39 14.91 11.51
CA SER A 134 29.88 14.87 12.88
C SER A 134 28.36 15.08 12.95
N VAL A 135 27.84 16.07 12.22
CA VAL A 135 26.40 16.37 12.20
C VAL A 135 25.61 15.29 11.48
N ILE A 136 26.10 14.77 10.35
CA ILE A 136 25.47 13.66 9.63
C ILE A 136 25.50 12.36 10.45
N SER A 137 26.60 12.07 11.16
CA SER A 137 26.68 10.93 12.08
C SER A 137 25.60 11.03 13.16
N ALA A 138 25.47 12.20 13.79
CA ALA A 138 24.43 12.44 14.79
C ALA A 138 23.01 12.33 14.23
N LEU A 139 22.77 12.81 13.01
CA LEU A 139 21.48 12.63 12.34
C LEU A 139 21.18 11.15 12.07
N ASN A 140 22.17 10.39 11.61
CA ASN A 140 22.03 8.95 11.37
C ASN A 140 21.81 8.17 12.66
N GLU A 141 22.51 8.50 13.74
CA GLU A 141 22.29 7.91 15.07
C GLU A 141 20.87 8.18 15.59
N VAL A 142 20.43 9.43 15.54
CA VAL A 142 19.07 9.82 15.94
C VAL A 142 18.03 9.12 15.06
N PHE A 143 18.27 9.04 13.76
CA PHE A 143 17.40 8.31 12.83
C PHE A 143 17.35 6.81 13.14
N SER A 144 18.49 6.18 13.47
CA SER A 144 18.55 4.79 13.92
C SER A 144 17.75 4.60 15.20
N GLU A 145 17.97 5.44 16.22
CA GLU A 145 17.24 5.33 17.49
C GLU A 145 15.72 5.48 17.34
N ILE A 146 15.24 6.34 16.42
CA ILE A 146 13.81 6.44 16.09
C ILE A 146 13.35 5.18 15.37
N THR A 147 14.11 4.72 14.38
CA THR A 147 13.75 3.53 13.59
C THR A 147 13.71 2.29 14.48
N ASP A 148 14.71 2.09 15.33
CA ASP A 148 14.79 0.99 16.30
C ASP A 148 13.63 1.07 17.31
N LYS A 149 13.26 2.27 17.79
CA LYS A 149 12.09 2.45 18.67
C LYS A 149 10.78 2.18 17.96
N LEU A 150 10.65 2.60 16.70
CA LEU A 150 9.48 2.28 15.88
C LEU A 150 9.43 0.79 15.55
N GLU A 151 10.57 0.11 15.39
CA GLU A 151 10.66 -1.34 15.20
C GLU A 151 10.36 -2.10 16.50
N VAL A 152 10.68 -1.55 17.67
CA VAL A 152 10.32 -2.11 18.99
C VAL A 152 8.84 -1.84 19.33
N GLU A 153 8.30 -0.65 19.03
CA GLU A 153 6.87 -0.31 19.20
C GLU A 153 5.98 -1.01 18.16
N GLN A 154 6.51 -1.36 16.98
CA GLN A 154 5.85 -2.21 15.98
C GLN A 154 6.19 -3.70 16.13
N GLY A 155 7.03 -4.06 17.12
CA GLY A 155 7.78 -5.31 17.16
C GLY A 155 7.18 -6.46 17.96
N GLN A 156 5.89 -6.43 18.27
CA GLN A 156 5.21 -7.59 18.90
C GLN A 156 4.12 -8.24 18.05
N ASP A 157 3.51 -7.52 17.11
CA ASP A 157 2.36 -8.06 16.39
C ASP A 157 2.76 -8.56 14.99
N ARG A 158 2.49 -9.85 14.76
CA ARG A 158 2.58 -10.45 13.44
C ARG A 158 1.50 -9.80 12.57
N ARG A 159 1.90 -9.28 11.41
CA ARG A 159 1.03 -8.51 10.52
C ARG A 159 0.57 -9.30 9.31
N LEU A 160 -0.65 -9.01 8.88
CA LEU A 160 -1.24 -9.48 7.64
C LEU A 160 -1.66 -8.28 6.80
N THR A 161 -1.28 -8.27 5.52
CA THR A 161 -1.83 -7.32 4.54
C THR A 161 -2.55 -8.09 3.44
N VAL A 162 -3.82 -7.79 3.22
CA VAL A 162 -4.66 -8.49 2.23
C VAL A 162 -4.96 -7.54 1.07
N VAL A 163 -4.44 -7.85 -0.10
CA VAL A 163 -4.69 -7.11 -1.34
C VAL A 163 -5.89 -7.74 -2.07
N LYS A 164 -7.02 -7.04 -2.05
CA LYS A 164 -8.29 -7.47 -2.65
C LYS A 164 -8.56 -6.74 -3.97
N GLY A 165 -9.32 -7.35 -4.87
CA GLY A 165 -9.76 -6.71 -6.11
C GLY A 165 -10.03 -7.67 -7.25
N ILE A 166 -10.61 -7.16 -8.34
CA ILE A 166 -11.04 -7.98 -9.49
C ILE A 166 -9.85 -8.68 -10.21
N ALA A 167 -10.15 -9.71 -10.99
CA ALA A 167 -9.13 -10.42 -11.76
C ALA A 167 -8.49 -9.48 -12.82
N GLY A 168 -7.16 -9.45 -12.90
CA GLY A 168 -6.43 -8.60 -13.85
C GLY A 168 -6.38 -7.10 -13.49
N ILE A 169 -6.79 -6.71 -12.28
CA ILE A 169 -6.67 -5.34 -11.75
C ILE A 169 -5.23 -4.93 -11.40
N GLY A 170 -4.30 -5.89 -11.36
CA GLY A 170 -2.88 -5.64 -11.07
C GLY A 170 -2.42 -6.03 -9.66
N LYS A 171 -3.16 -6.85 -8.90
CA LYS A 171 -2.74 -7.36 -7.59
C LYS A 171 -1.34 -7.99 -7.62
N THR A 172 -1.12 -8.97 -8.51
CA THR A 172 0.18 -9.63 -8.69
C THR A 172 1.29 -8.65 -9.07
N GLU A 173 1.00 -7.66 -9.93
CA GLU A 173 2.00 -6.64 -10.31
C GLU A 173 2.35 -5.75 -9.11
N LEU A 174 1.38 -5.37 -8.28
CA LEU A 174 1.61 -4.62 -7.04
C LEU A 174 2.50 -5.41 -6.08
N LEU A 175 2.18 -6.69 -5.84
CA LEU A 175 2.98 -7.57 -4.99
C LEU A 175 4.41 -7.73 -5.52
N MET A 176 4.57 -7.92 -6.84
CA MET A 176 5.88 -8.05 -7.47
C MET A 176 6.70 -6.75 -7.37
N ARG A 177 6.09 -5.58 -7.55
CA ARG A 177 6.76 -4.28 -7.36
C ARG A 177 7.15 -4.05 -5.91
N PHE A 178 6.27 -4.41 -4.99
CA PHE A 178 6.56 -4.37 -3.56
C PHE A 178 7.76 -5.27 -3.24
N ALA A 179 7.73 -6.52 -3.69
CA ALA A 179 8.85 -7.44 -3.51
C ALA A 179 10.16 -6.89 -4.10
N ALA A 180 10.12 -6.37 -5.33
CA ALA A 180 11.28 -5.80 -6.00
C ALA A 180 11.85 -4.57 -5.29
N LYS A 181 11.00 -3.75 -4.65
CA LYS A 181 11.42 -2.58 -3.86
C LYS A 181 12.18 -2.99 -2.59
N TYR A 182 11.80 -4.10 -1.96
CA TYR A 182 12.35 -4.54 -0.69
C TYR A 182 13.35 -5.71 -0.78
N LYS A 183 13.62 -6.24 -1.99
CA LYS A 183 14.50 -7.41 -2.21
C LYS A 183 15.92 -7.31 -1.64
N HIS A 184 16.40 -6.09 -1.35
CA HIS A 184 17.73 -5.84 -0.77
C HIS A 184 17.69 -5.48 0.71
N ARG A 185 16.50 -5.43 1.30
CA ARG A 185 16.26 -5.03 2.70
C ARG A 185 15.62 -6.15 3.52
N ARG A 186 14.92 -7.08 2.86
CA ARG A 186 14.13 -8.14 3.50
C ARG A 186 14.34 -9.45 2.78
N ASN A 187 14.26 -10.56 3.52
CA ASN A 187 14.13 -11.89 2.95
C ASN A 187 12.69 -12.07 2.46
N ILE A 188 12.49 -12.36 1.18
CA ILE A 188 11.17 -12.42 0.56
C ILE A 188 10.89 -13.82 0.05
N PHE A 189 9.82 -14.42 0.57
CA PHE A 189 9.34 -15.75 0.19
C PHE A 189 8.08 -15.57 -0.64
N PHE A 190 8.22 -15.68 -1.96
CA PHE A 190 7.11 -15.46 -2.89
C PHE A 190 6.48 -16.80 -3.30
N LEU A 191 5.28 -17.08 -2.79
CA LEU A 191 4.50 -18.26 -3.11
C LEU A 191 3.45 -17.91 -4.15
N LYS A 192 3.55 -18.53 -5.33
CA LYS A 192 2.61 -18.32 -6.43
C LYS A 192 1.75 -19.56 -6.63
N ALA A 193 0.44 -19.42 -6.48
CA ALA A 193 -0.48 -20.54 -6.55
C ALA A 193 -0.57 -21.21 -7.95
N HIS A 194 -0.07 -20.57 -9.00
CA HIS A 194 -0.04 -21.18 -10.33
C HIS A 194 0.99 -22.31 -10.50
N ASN A 195 1.93 -22.46 -9.56
CA ASN A 195 2.96 -23.48 -9.64
C ASN A 195 2.58 -24.77 -8.87
N SER A 196 1.57 -24.72 -7.99
CA SER A 196 1.08 -25.89 -7.26
C SER A 196 -0.37 -25.71 -6.79
N LYS A 197 -1.16 -26.79 -6.82
CA LYS A 197 -2.56 -26.77 -6.35
C LYS A 197 -2.68 -26.76 -4.83
N ARG A 198 -1.59 -27.04 -4.12
CA ARG A 198 -1.52 -27.10 -2.66
C ARG A 198 -0.47 -26.11 -2.17
N LEU A 199 -0.73 -25.52 -1.01
CA LEU A 199 0.17 -24.56 -0.37
C LEU A 199 1.47 -25.26 0.06
N GLU A 200 1.36 -26.50 0.53
CA GLU A 200 2.47 -27.34 0.96
C GLU A 200 3.47 -27.57 -0.17
N ASP A 201 2.98 -27.82 -1.39
CA ASP A 201 3.83 -27.97 -2.57
C ASP A 201 4.58 -26.67 -2.90
N ALA A 202 3.93 -25.51 -2.75
CA ALA A 202 4.55 -24.21 -3.00
C ALA A 202 5.66 -23.93 -1.98
N LEU A 203 5.39 -24.20 -0.70
CA LEU A 203 6.35 -24.11 0.38
C LEU A 203 7.51 -25.10 0.21
N ALA A 204 7.22 -26.32 -0.22
CA ALA A 204 8.23 -27.34 -0.47
C ALA A 204 9.25 -26.85 -1.50
N ASN A 205 8.82 -26.17 -2.56
CA ASN A 205 9.74 -25.58 -3.55
C ASN A 205 10.72 -24.56 -2.93
N ILE A 206 10.24 -23.74 -1.98
CA ILE A 206 11.09 -22.81 -1.23
C ILE A 206 12.04 -23.60 -0.31
N CYS A 207 11.53 -24.58 0.43
CA CYS A 207 12.31 -25.44 1.32
C CYS A 207 13.46 -26.15 0.58
N HIS A 208 13.24 -26.60 -0.66
CA HIS A 208 14.30 -27.19 -1.49
C HIS A 208 15.39 -26.17 -1.86
N SER A 209 15.02 -24.89 -1.99
CA SER A 209 15.91 -23.83 -2.46
C SER A 209 16.79 -23.24 -1.35
N ILE A 210 16.29 -23.16 -0.11
CA ILE A 210 16.98 -22.49 1.01
C ILE A 210 17.18 -23.39 2.24
N GLY A 211 16.72 -24.64 2.20
CA GLY A 211 16.70 -25.52 3.37
C GLY A 211 18.04 -25.82 4.02
N PHE A 212 19.15 -25.66 3.28
CA PHE A 212 20.51 -25.79 3.82
C PHE A 212 20.94 -24.58 4.66
N ASP A 213 20.36 -23.40 4.42
CA ASP A 213 20.62 -22.17 5.18
C ASP A 213 19.80 -22.08 6.49
N MET A 214 18.83 -22.97 6.66
CA MET A 214 17.89 -22.98 7.78
C MET A 214 18.37 -23.79 8.99
N ILE A 215 19.42 -24.62 8.83
CA ILE A 215 19.91 -25.52 9.87
C ILE A 215 21.34 -25.12 10.26
N GLU A 216 21.65 -25.15 11.56
CA GLU A 216 22.97 -24.82 12.11
C GLU A 216 24.03 -25.86 11.69
N ASN A 217 25.14 -25.41 11.06
CA ASN A 217 26.32 -26.20 10.61
C ASN A 217 26.24 -26.84 9.18
N PRO A 218 26.68 -26.13 8.12
CA PRO A 218 26.39 -26.43 6.70
C PRO A 218 26.74 -27.85 6.20
N ASN A 219 27.83 -28.44 6.70
CA ASN A 219 28.38 -29.69 6.15
C ASN A 219 27.64 -30.94 6.65
N VAL A 220 27.15 -30.93 7.90
CA VAL A 220 26.36 -32.03 8.48
C VAL A 220 24.89 -31.95 8.01
N ASN A 221 24.45 -30.76 7.62
CA ASN A 221 23.04 -30.47 7.33
C ASN A 221 22.59 -30.85 5.94
N ARG A 222 23.51 -30.91 4.97
CA ARG A 222 23.11 -31.18 3.58
C ARG A 222 22.63 -32.62 3.38
N GLU A 223 23.26 -33.58 4.07
CA GLU A 223 22.85 -34.99 4.04
C GLU A 223 21.58 -35.20 4.88
N ARG A 224 21.57 -34.65 6.11
CA ARG A 224 20.37 -34.69 6.97
C ARG A 224 19.14 -34.10 6.28
N TRP A 225 19.26 -32.90 5.69
CA TRP A 225 18.16 -32.26 4.96
C TRP A 225 17.73 -33.07 3.73
N ARG A 226 18.63 -33.79 3.05
CA ARG A 226 18.22 -34.67 1.94
C ARG A 226 17.38 -35.84 2.42
N GLU A 227 17.71 -36.39 3.58
CA GLU A 227 17.05 -37.55 4.18
C GLU A 227 15.76 -37.20 4.94
N THR A 228 15.58 -35.95 5.37
CA THR A 228 14.35 -35.46 6.02
C THR A 228 13.13 -35.57 5.11
N ASP A 229 12.02 -36.06 5.65
CA ASP A 229 10.74 -36.17 4.95
C ASP A 229 10.22 -34.78 4.50
N PRO A 230 9.53 -34.65 3.35
CA PRO A 230 8.94 -33.38 2.92
C PRO A 230 8.04 -32.70 3.95
N SER A 231 7.29 -33.47 4.75
CA SER A 231 6.38 -32.93 5.76
C SER A 231 7.17 -32.31 6.92
N GLU A 232 8.21 -32.99 7.38
CA GLU A 232 9.12 -32.49 8.43
C GLU A 232 9.91 -31.27 7.95
N LYS A 233 10.33 -31.23 6.68
CA LYS A 233 10.95 -30.03 6.08
C LYS A 233 10.04 -28.79 6.14
N LEU A 234 8.75 -28.98 5.88
CA LEU A 234 7.76 -27.91 5.95
C LEU A 234 7.59 -27.41 7.38
N GLU A 235 7.51 -28.31 8.36
CA GLU A 235 7.43 -27.93 9.78
C GLU A 235 8.66 -27.13 10.22
N ILE A 236 9.86 -27.59 9.84
CA ILE A 236 11.12 -26.88 10.12
C ILE A 236 11.10 -25.49 9.49
N PHE A 237 10.63 -25.35 8.24
CA PHE A 237 10.53 -24.05 7.57
C PHE A 237 9.52 -23.12 8.25
N VAL A 238 8.35 -23.63 8.59
CA VAL A 238 7.30 -22.86 9.25
C VAL A 238 7.77 -22.38 10.63
N ASP A 239 8.43 -23.22 11.43
CA ASP A 239 9.04 -22.80 12.70
C ASP A 239 10.18 -21.79 12.48
N TRP A 240 11.02 -22.02 11.47
CA TRP A 240 12.12 -21.13 11.12
C TRP A 240 11.65 -19.71 10.76
N LEU A 241 10.52 -19.56 10.04
CA LEU A 241 9.92 -18.25 9.72
C LEU A 241 9.58 -17.43 10.97
N GLY A 242 9.33 -18.09 12.10
CA GLY A 242 8.98 -17.44 13.37
C GLY A 242 10.16 -17.04 14.25
N LYS A 243 11.41 -17.35 13.87
CA LYS A 243 12.59 -16.97 14.65
C LYS A 243 12.81 -15.46 14.62
N ASP A 244 13.41 -14.92 15.69
CA ASP A 244 13.62 -13.47 15.84
C ASP A 244 14.48 -12.86 14.73
N PHE A 245 15.47 -13.60 14.21
CA PHE A 245 16.31 -13.12 13.10
C PHE A 245 15.55 -13.01 11.77
N ASN A 246 14.34 -13.56 11.69
CA ASN A 246 13.44 -13.46 10.53
C ASN A 246 12.36 -12.37 10.71
N LYS A 247 12.49 -11.48 11.70
CA LYS A 247 11.54 -10.37 11.94
C LYS A 247 11.28 -9.51 10.71
N ASP A 248 12.30 -9.26 9.91
CA ASP A 248 12.16 -8.46 8.69
C ASP A 248 11.67 -9.23 7.47
N SER A 249 11.53 -10.56 7.58
CA SER A 249 11.13 -11.42 6.46
C SER A 249 9.69 -11.19 6.05
N LEU A 250 9.40 -11.47 4.77
CA LEU A 250 8.12 -11.27 4.15
C LEU A 250 7.66 -12.54 3.45
N LEU A 251 6.51 -13.07 3.85
CA LEU A 251 5.84 -14.17 3.17
C LEU A 251 4.75 -13.61 2.26
N ILE A 252 4.88 -13.81 0.95
CA ILE A 252 3.90 -13.35 -0.04
C ILE A 252 3.11 -14.54 -0.58
N LEU A 253 1.77 -14.47 -0.48
CA LEU A 253 0.84 -15.45 -1.04
C LEU A 253 0.08 -14.82 -2.23
N ASP A 254 0.43 -15.18 -3.46
CA ASP A 254 -0.22 -14.64 -4.67
C ASP A 254 -1.33 -15.56 -5.19
N ASP A 255 -2.49 -14.97 -5.48
CA ASP A 255 -3.76 -15.64 -5.85
C ASP A 255 -4.15 -16.70 -4.80
N ALA A 256 -4.29 -16.27 -3.55
CA ALA A 256 -4.46 -17.13 -2.38
C ALA A 256 -5.66 -18.09 -2.49
N GLU A 257 -6.75 -17.67 -3.14
CA GLU A 257 -7.96 -18.47 -3.34
C GLU A 257 -7.70 -19.83 -4.01
N ILE A 258 -6.64 -19.93 -4.82
CA ILE A 258 -6.28 -21.16 -5.54
C ILE A 258 -5.78 -22.25 -4.59
N PHE A 259 -5.27 -21.89 -3.42
CA PHE A 259 -4.85 -22.86 -2.40
C PHE A 259 -6.04 -23.47 -1.65
N GLY A 260 -7.23 -22.88 -1.76
CA GLY A 260 -8.43 -23.26 -1.00
C GLY A 260 -8.47 -22.64 0.40
N SER A 261 -9.69 -22.43 0.91
CA SER A 261 -9.96 -21.74 2.18
C SER A 261 -9.24 -22.38 3.37
N SER A 262 -9.22 -23.72 3.46
CA SER A 262 -8.52 -24.46 4.53
C SER A 262 -7.01 -24.21 4.54
N SER A 263 -6.37 -24.16 3.37
CA SER A 263 -4.93 -23.89 3.24
C SER A 263 -4.59 -22.44 3.57
N ILE A 264 -5.45 -21.49 3.20
CA ILE A 264 -5.30 -20.08 3.58
C ILE A 264 -5.35 -19.96 5.11
N GLN A 265 -6.34 -20.59 5.75
CA GLN A 265 -6.46 -20.62 7.21
C GLN A 265 -5.25 -21.25 7.91
N ALA A 266 -4.65 -22.29 7.30
CA ALA A 266 -3.39 -22.85 7.79
C ALA A 266 -2.23 -21.86 7.63
N ALA A 267 -2.12 -21.20 6.47
CA ALA A 267 -1.06 -20.22 6.19
C ALA A 267 -1.06 -19.06 7.18
N LEU A 268 -2.25 -18.60 7.56
CA LEU A 268 -2.44 -17.49 8.49
C LEU A 268 -2.00 -17.85 9.92
N LYS A 269 -1.92 -19.14 10.25
CA LYS A 269 -1.41 -19.62 11.54
C LYS A 269 0.11 -19.73 11.58
N TYR A 270 0.80 -19.70 10.43
CA TYR A 270 2.26 -19.84 10.39
C TYR A 270 2.96 -18.70 11.11
N PRO A 271 3.98 -18.94 11.94
CA PRO A 271 4.54 -17.94 12.83
C PRO A 271 5.38 -16.84 12.13
N ALA A 272 5.26 -16.68 10.81
CA ALA A 272 5.87 -15.61 10.03
C ALA A 272 5.49 -14.21 10.57
N TRP A 273 6.43 -13.28 10.54
CA TRP A 273 6.27 -11.93 11.07
C TRP A 273 5.39 -11.04 10.19
N HIS A 274 5.56 -11.14 8.87
CA HIS A 274 4.78 -10.37 7.91
C HIS A 274 4.27 -11.26 6.78
N ILE A 275 2.94 -11.29 6.62
CA ILE A 275 2.27 -11.98 5.52
C ILE A 275 1.59 -10.95 4.63
N VAL A 276 1.81 -11.03 3.32
CA VAL A 276 1.08 -10.24 2.34
C VAL A 276 0.42 -11.20 1.37
N MET A 277 -0.89 -11.10 1.22
CA MET A 277 -1.64 -11.99 0.32
C MET A 277 -2.40 -11.19 -0.73
N SER A 278 -2.49 -11.70 -1.96
CA SER A 278 -3.47 -11.24 -2.94
C SER A 278 -4.61 -12.24 -3.02
N THR A 279 -5.83 -11.72 -3.17
CA THR A 279 -7.03 -12.56 -3.26
C THR A 279 -8.12 -11.88 -4.08
N ARG A 280 -9.04 -12.67 -4.61
CA ARG A 280 -10.33 -12.19 -5.16
C ARG A 280 -11.45 -12.26 -4.14
N ASP A 281 -11.27 -13.06 -3.10
CA ASP A 281 -12.24 -13.28 -2.04
C ASP A 281 -12.37 -12.02 -1.16
N SER A 282 -13.60 -11.53 -1.04
CA SER A 282 -13.91 -10.35 -0.22
C SER A 282 -14.27 -10.72 1.23
N ASN A 283 -14.58 -11.99 1.50
CA ASN A 283 -15.13 -12.56 2.74
C ASN A 283 -14.11 -13.08 3.74
N LEU A 284 -12.83 -12.78 3.52
CA LEU A 284 -11.82 -13.12 4.52
C LEU A 284 -12.04 -12.26 5.78
N GLU A 285 -12.79 -12.81 6.73
CA GLU A 285 -13.07 -12.24 8.04
C GLU A 285 -12.34 -13.02 9.14
N GLU A 286 -12.01 -12.30 10.22
CA GLU A 286 -11.38 -12.78 11.44
C GLU A 286 -10.03 -13.48 11.27
N PHE A 287 -8.96 -12.71 11.48
CA PHE A 287 -7.60 -13.22 11.60
C PHE A 287 -7.14 -13.11 13.06
N ASP A 288 -6.38 -14.10 13.54
CA ASP A 288 -5.66 -14.05 14.83
C ASP A 288 -4.47 -13.05 14.79
N ARG A 289 -4.50 -12.06 13.89
CA ARG A 289 -3.41 -11.12 13.58
C ARG A 289 -3.95 -9.74 13.27
N GLU A 290 -3.12 -8.73 13.49
CA GLU A 290 -3.38 -7.39 12.97
C GLU A 290 -3.42 -7.43 11.43
N SER A 291 -4.59 -7.17 10.85
CA SER A 291 -4.84 -7.26 9.41
C SER A 291 -5.15 -5.89 8.81
N GLU A 292 -4.49 -5.57 7.69
CA GLU A 292 -4.78 -4.39 6.87
C GLU A 292 -5.31 -4.82 5.49
N ASP A 293 -6.49 -4.33 5.13
CA ASP A 293 -7.11 -4.60 3.83
C ASP A 293 -6.81 -3.48 2.83
N VAL A 294 -6.22 -3.85 1.69
CA VAL A 294 -5.94 -2.96 0.58
C VAL A 294 -6.79 -3.37 -0.63
N ARG A 295 -7.85 -2.60 -0.90
CA ARG A 295 -8.74 -2.85 -2.05
C ARG A 295 -8.25 -2.06 -3.28
N LEU A 296 -7.93 -2.77 -4.35
CA LEU A 296 -7.52 -2.16 -5.62
C LEU A 296 -8.73 -1.78 -6.46
N ALA A 297 -8.88 -0.48 -6.67
CA ALA A 297 -9.86 0.08 -7.61
C ALA A 297 -9.30 0.09 -9.05
N PRO A 298 -10.19 0.17 -10.07
CA PRO A 298 -9.78 0.49 -11.44
C PRO A 298 -8.96 1.79 -11.49
N LEU A 299 -8.07 1.87 -12.47
CA LEU A 299 -7.24 3.05 -12.66
C LEU A 299 -8.11 4.25 -13.01
N ALA A 300 -7.78 5.42 -12.46
CA ALA A 300 -8.40 6.66 -12.88
C ALA A 300 -8.15 6.89 -14.39
N ALA A 301 -9.01 7.67 -15.04
CA ALA A 301 -8.90 7.94 -16.48
C ALA A 301 -7.51 8.47 -16.87
N LYS A 302 -6.95 9.39 -16.07
CA LYS A 302 -5.60 9.95 -16.29
C LYS A 302 -4.51 8.89 -16.22
N ASP A 303 -4.57 8.00 -15.23
CA ASP A 303 -3.57 6.95 -15.04
C ASP A 303 -3.68 5.87 -16.11
N THR A 304 -4.91 5.58 -16.56
CA THR A 304 -5.19 4.69 -17.69
C THR A 304 -4.60 5.23 -18.98
N VAL A 305 -4.79 6.53 -19.26
CA VAL A 305 -4.17 7.19 -20.42
C VAL A 305 -2.65 7.17 -20.32
N SER A 306 -2.08 7.41 -19.14
CA SER A 306 -0.63 7.33 -18.91
C SER A 306 -0.07 5.92 -19.18
N LEU A 307 -0.79 4.88 -18.73
CA LEU A 307 -0.45 3.49 -19.02
C LEU A 307 -0.52 3.21 -20.52
N LEU A 308 -1.61 3.58 -21.19
CA LEU A 308 -1.78 3.40 -22.64
C LEU A 308 -0.68 4.13 -23.42
N GLN A 309 -0.36 5.37 -23.07
CA GLN A 309 0.71 6.15 -23.69
C GLN A 309 2.06 5.45 -23.52
N THR A 310 2.34 4.90 -22.33
CA THR A 310 3.57 4.13 -22.08
C THR A 310 3.64 2.89 -22.98
N LEU A 311 2.51 2.25 -23.28
CA LEU A 311 2.44 1.09 -24.18
C LEU A 311 2.59 1.48 -25.66
N VAL A 312 2.04 2.63 -26.05
CA VAL A 312 2.16 3.20 -27.41
C VAL A 312 3.61 3.63 -27.67
N ASN A 313 4.27 4.29 -26.72
CA ASN A 313 5.66 4.73 -26.85
C ASN A 313 6.68 3.60 -27.07
N ARG A 314 6.27 2.33 -26.89
CA ARG A 314 7.09 1.14 -27.15
C ARG A 314 6.88 0.54 -28.54
N LEU A 315 6.01 1.14 -29.36
CA LEU A 315 5.73 0.68 -30.72
C LEU A 315 6.76 1.22 -31.72
N ALA A 316 6.77 0.65 -32.92
CA ALA A 316 7.57 1.17 -34.03
C ALA A 316 7.00 2.51 -34.52
N GLU A 317 7.84 3.35 -35.14
CA GLU A 317 7.44 4.70 -35.58
C GLU A 317 6.23 4.72 -36.51
N ASP A 318 6.08 3.73 -37.37
CA ASP A 318 4.95 3.64 -38.29
C ASP A 318 3.62 3.35 -37.58
N ASP A 319 3.67 2.57 -36.49
CA ASP A 319 2.49 2.25 -35.69
C ASP A 319 2.07 3.43 -34.81
N LEU A 320 3.01 4.30 -34.39
CA LEU A 320 2.70 5.49 -33.57
C LEU A 320 1.71 6.43 -34.25
N LYS A 321 1.74 6.50 -35.59
CA LYS A 321 0.87 7.37 -36.39
C LYS A 321 -0.61 6.99 -36.25
N LEU A 322 -0.93 5.78 -35.80
CA LEU A 322 -2.28 5.29 -35.60
C LEU A 322 -2.91 5.75 -34.27
N PHE A 323 -2.13 6.38 -33.37
CA PHE A 323 -2.57 6.69 -32.01
C PHE A 323 -2.41 8.18 -31.69
N HIS A 324 -3.52 8.93 -31.69
CA HIS A 324 -3.53 10.31 -31.20
C HIS A 324 -3.91 10.38 -29.72
N GLN A 325 -3.39 11.41 -29.03
CA GLN A 325 -3.58 11.56 -27.58
C GLN A 325 -5.05 11.71 -27.17
N GLN A 326 -5.86 12.39 -28.00
CA GLN A 326 -7.30 12.54 -27.75
C GLN A 326 -8.04 11.20 -27.84
N ASP A 327 -7.64 10.33 -28.78
CA ASP A 327 -8.24 9.01 -28.94
C ASP A 327 -7.90 8.08 -27.77
N LEU A 328 -6.71 8.20 -27.16
CA LEU A 328 -6.36 7.43 -25.98
C LEU A 328 -7.28 7.70 -24.78
N GLN A 329 -7.88 8.90 -24.68
CA GLN A 329 -8.89 9.18 -23.67
C GLN A 329 -10.19 8.40 -23.94
N CYS A 330 -10.62 8.34 -25.20
CA CYS A 330 -11.78 7.52 -25.60
C CYS A 330 -11.53 6.04 -25.31
N LEU A 331 -10.33 5.55 -25.64
CA LEU A 331 -9.94 4.18 -25.33
C LEU A 331 -9.94 3.90 -23.82
N ALA A 332 -9.38 4.80 -23.02
CA ALA A 332 -9.35 4.69 -21.56
C ALA A 332 -10.75 4.61 -20.94
N ARG A 333 -11.71 5.39 -21.46
CA ARG A 333 -13.11 5.34 -21.01
C ARG A 333 -13.75 3.99 -21.38
N ALA A 334 -13.55 3.52 -22.61
CA ALA A 334 -14.17 2.29 -23.10
C ALA A 334 -13.68 1.02 -22.37
N ILE A 335 -12.45 1.02 -21.86
CA ILE A 335 -11.90 -0.10 -21.06
C ILE A 335 -12.11 0.06 -19.55
N HIS A 336 -12.80 1.12 -19.11
CA HIS A 336 -13.18 1.39 -17.72
C HIS A 336 -12.02 1.28 -16.71
N GLY A 337 -10.82 1.76 -17.09
CA GLY A 337 -9.66 1.77 -16.21
C GLY A 337 -9.06 0.40 -15.86
N HIS A 338 -9.44 -0.67 -16.56
CA HIS A 338 -8.96 -2.02 -16.29
C HIS A 338 -7.54 -2.24 -16.86
N PRO A 339 -6.51 -2.52 -16.04
CA PRO A 339 -5.11 -2.63 -16.50
C PRO A 339 -4.89 -3.75 -17.51
N LEU A 340 -5.40 -4.96 -17.26
CA LEU A 340 -5.30 -6.06 -18.24
C LEU A 340 -5.96 -5.70 -19.59
N ALA A 341 -7.09 -5.00 -19.57
CA ALA A 341 -7.74 -4.53 -20.79
C ALA A 341 -6.85 -3.52 -21.53
N ALA A 342 -6.22 -2.59 -20.82
CA ALA A 342 -5.28 -1.62 -21.40
C ALA A 342 -4.08 -2.31 -22.07
N HIS A 343 -3.51 -3.33 -21.42
CA HIS A 343 -2.41 -4.12 -21.98
C HIS A 343 -2.80 -4.93 -23.23
N ASN A 344 -4.05 -5.37 -23.31
CA ASN A 344 -4.56 -6.12 -24.46
C ASN A 344 -5.08 -5.21 -25.59
N ALA A 345 -5.51 -3.98 -25.29
CA ALA A 345 -6.13 -3.07 -26.24
C ALA A 345 -5.19 -2.66 -27.38
N ILE A 346 -4.00 -2.14 -27.09
CA ILE A 346 -3.08 -1.65 -28.13
C ILE A 346 -2.67 -2.77 -29.13
N PRO A 347 -2.23 -3.97 -28.68
CA PRO A 347 -1.92 -5.06 -29.61
C PRO A 347 -3.15 -5.59 -30.35
N PHE A 348 -4.34 -5.55 -29.73
CA PHE A 348 -5.58 -5.91 -30.40
C PHE A 348 -5.90 -4.97 -31.56
N LEU A 349 -5.78 -3.65 -31.32
CA LEU A 349 -5.99 -2.59 -32.30
C LEU A 349 -5.08 -2.79 -33.51
N LEU A 350 -3.77 -2.93 -33.29
CA LEU A 350 -2.81 -3.15 -34.37
C LEU A 350 -3.13 -4.40 -35.20
N LYS A 351 -3.47 -5.51 -34.53
CA LYS A 351 -3.68 -6.78 -35.20
C LYS A 351 -5.00 -6.87 -35.98
N HIS A 352 -6.10 -6.33 -35.43
CA HIS A 352 -7.44 -6.55 -35.98
C HIS A 352 -8.07 -5.30 -36.59
N LEU A 353 -7.60 -4.11 -36.20
CA LEU A 353 -8.20 -2.83 -36.56
C LEU A 353 -7.19 -1.86 -37.20
N GLY A 354 -5.92 -2.26 -37.41
CA GLY A 354 -4.88 -1.39 -37.98
C GLY A 354 -5.14 -0.93 -39.41
N SER A 355 -6.05 -1.58 -40.14
CA SER A 355 -6.48 -1.17 -41.49
C SER A 355 -7.54 -0.07 -41.50
N TYR A 356 -8.13 0.26 -40.35
CA TYR A 356 -9.14 1.31 -40.25
C TYR A 356 -8.47 2.68 -40.13
N ILE A 357 -9.16 3.71 -40.64
CA ILE A 357 -8.68 5.11 -40.57
C ILE A 357 -8.50 5.54 -39.10
N ASN A 358 -9.46 5.18 -38.24
CA ASN A 358 -9.36 5.37 -36.79
C ASN A 358 -9.62 4.02 -36.08
N PRO A 359 -8.56 3.27 -35.74
CA PRO A 359 -8.71 1.97 -35.07
C PRO A 359 -9.40 2.08 -33.69
N ILE A 360 -9.16 3.17 -32.96
CA ILE A 360 -9.74 3.36 -31.63
C ILE A 360 -11.24 3.61 -31.72
N GLU A 361 -11.69 4.45 -32.65
CA GLU A 361 -13.11 4.71 -32.86
C GLU A 361 -13.88 3.42 -33.18
N GLU A 362 -13.34 2.58 -34.08
CA GLU A 362 -13.98 1.29 -34.40
C GLU A 362 -13.98 0.34 -33.19
N PHE A 363 -12.93 0.36 -32.38
CA PHE A 363 -12.89 -0.42 -31.13
C PHE A 363 -13.96 0.02 -30.13
N VAL A 364 -14.12 1.32 -29.92
CA VAL A 364 -15.19 1.88 -29.07
C VAL A 364 -16.55 1.46 -29.62
N ARG A 365 -16.76 1.56 -30.94
CA ARG A 365 -18.00 1.10 -31.59
C ARG A 365 -18.28 -0.38 -31.36
N ILE A 366 -17.26 -1.24 -31.38
CA ILE A 366 -17.40 -2.67 -31.08
C ILE A 366 -17.85 -2.90 -29.63
N LEU A 367 -17.32 -2.14 -28.67
CA LEU A 367 -17.70 -2.29 -27.26
C LEU A 367 -19.12 -1.77 -27.00
N ASP A 368 -19.42 -0.55 -27.43
CA ASP A 368 -20.70 0.10 -27.14
C ASP A 368 -21.87 -0.54 -27.90
N ASN A 369 -21.71 -0.73 -29.21
CA ASN A 369 -22.81 -1.09 -30.12
C ASN A 369 -22.55 -2.37 -30.94
N GLY A 370 -21.42 -3.05 -30.71
CA GLY A 370 -21.07 -4.27 -31.44
C GLY A 370 -21.91 -5.47 -31.05
N THR A 371 -21.87 -6.50 -31.90
CA THR A 371 -22.49 -7.79 -31.57
C THR A 371 -21.72 -8.51 -30.46
N ARG A 372 -22.38 -9.47 -29.79
CA ARG A 372 -21.76 -10.30 -28.76
C ARG A 372 -20.50 -10.99 -29.28
N GLU A 373 -20.53 -11.47 -30.52
CA GLU A 373 -19.45 -12.19 -31.17
C GLU A 373 -18.24 -11.26 -31.37
N ARG A 374 -18.47 -10.03 -31.84
CA ARG A 374 -17.40 -9.03 -32.03
C ARG A 374 -16.72 -8.66 -30.72
N ARG A 375 -17.50 -8.36 -29.66
CA ARG A 375 -16.95 -8.09 -28.32
C ARG A 375 -16.14 -9.28 -27.79
N ARG A 376 -16.65 -10.50 -28.00
CA ARG A 376 -15.99 -11.74 -27.55
C ARG A 376 -14.61 -11.93 -28.18
N VAL A 377 -14.36 -11.44 -29.41
CA VAL A 377 -13.01 -11.51 -30.01
C VAL A 377 -12.01 -10.72 -29.17
N PHE A 378 -12.36 -9.52 -28.72
CA PHE A 378 -11.50 -8.73 -27.84
C PHE A 378 -11.36 -9.36 -26.46
N PHE A 379 -12.46 -9.78 -25.82
CA PHE A 379 -12.38 -10.35 -24.47
C PHE A 379 -11.53 -11.62 -24.40
N LYS A 380 -11.49 -12.42 -25.48
CA LYS A 380 -10.64 -13.62 -25.60
C LYS A 380 -9.23 -13.35 -26.13
N PHE A 381 -8.92 -12.11 -26.50
CA PHE A 381 -7.62 -11.77 -27.03
C PHE A 381 -6.54 -11.82 -25.95
N VAL A 382 -5.38 -12.37 -26.31
CA VAL A 382 -4.18 -12.42 -25.47
C VAL A 382 -3.05 -11.70 -26.19
N ALA A 383 -2.51 -10.66 -25.58
CA ALA A 383 -1.33 -9.96 -26.08
C ALA A 383 -0.07 -10.78 -25.81
N LYS A 384 0.23 -11.75 -26.68
CA LYS A 384 1.42 -12.62 -26.58
C LYS A 384 2.70 -11.80 -26.33
N GLY A 385 3.49 -12.22 -25.35
CA GLY A 385 4.73 -11.55 -24.95
C GLY A 385 4.54 -10.35 -24.01
N ARG A 386 3.29 -9.95 -23.71
CA ARG A 386 2.96 -8.92 -22.70
C ARG A 386 2.09 -9.47 -21.59
N THR A 387 1.12 -10.31 -21.94
CA THR A 387 0.20 -10.97 -21.00
C THR A 387 0.08 -12.45 -21.35
N ASN A 388 -0.24 -13.27 -20.35
CA ASN A 388 -0.51 -14.71 -20.53
C ASN A 388 -1.99 -15.06 -20.31
N ARG A 389 -2.86 -14.04 -20.19
CA ARG A 389 -4.30 -14.20 -19.92
C ARG A 389 -5.12 -13.19 -20.71
N SER A 390 -6.29 -13.63 -21.13
CA SER A 390 -7.33 -12.75 -21.66
C SER A 390 -8.25 -12.25 -20.55
N LEU A 391 -9.08 -11.24 -20.85
CA LEU A 391 -10.14 -10.80 -19.93
C LEU A 391 -11.17 -11.92 -19.71
N TRP A 392 -11.42 -12.72 -20.76
CA TRP A 392 -12.30 -13.87 -20.69
C TRP A 392 -11.77 -14.92 -19.72
N ASP A 393 -10.47 -15.27 -19.78
CA ASP A 393 -9.88 -16.25 -18.87
C ASP A 393 -9.90 -15.76 -17.42
N ALA A 394 -9.66 -14.45 -17.23
CA ALA A 394 -9.71 -13.82 -15.91
C ALA A 394 -11.12 -13.88 -15.30
N PHE A 395 -12.15 -13.56 -16.10
CA PHE A 395 -13.56 -13.62 -15.70
C PHE A 395 -14.05 -15.06 -15.49
N ASP A 396 -13.73 -15.96 -16.42
CA ASP A 396 -14.12 -17.38 -16.34
C ASP A 396 -13.50 -18.04 -15.11
N GLY A 397 -12.23 -17.73 -14.80
CA GLY A 397 -11.59 -18.19 -13.58
C GLY A 397 -12.28 -17.70 -12.30
N SER A 398 -12.84 -16.49 -12.31
CA SER A 398 -13.67 -16.01 -11.19
C SER A 398 -15.01 -16.74 -11.11
N LEU A 399 -15.68 -17.01 -12.23
CA LEU A 399 -16.92 -17.81 -12.22
C LEU A 399 -16.70 -19.25 -11.75
N GLN A 400 -15.56 -19.85 -12.08
CA GLN A 400 -15.20 -21.20 -11.62
C GLN A 400 -15.00 -21.28 -10.10
N LEU A 401 -14.64 -20.17 -9.43
CA LEU A 401 -14.58 -20.11 -7.97
C LEU A 401 -15.97 -20.16 -7.37
N LEU A 402 -16.92 -19.42 -7.94
CA LEU A 402 -18.31 -19.39 -7.47
C LEU A 402 -19.02 -20.75 -7.59
N ASN A 403 -18.65 -21.56 -8.59
CA ASN A 403 -19.31 -22.85 -8.86
C ASN A 403 -18.91 -23.98 -7.89
N GLN A 404 -18.21 -23.69 -6.78
CA GLN A 404 -17.67 -24.70 -5.87
C GLN A 404 -18.61 -25.06 -4.71
N GLU A 405 -19.68 -24.29 -4.47
CA GLU A 405 -20.60 -24.50 -3.33
C GLU A 405 -22.08 -24.26 -3.65
N GLY A 406 -22.98 -24.91 -2.90
CA GLY A 406 -24.40 -24.54 -2.74
C GLY A 406 -25.22 -24.29 -4.01
N ASP A 407 -26.07 -23.26 -3.97
CA ASP A 407 -26.94 -22.79 -5.06
C ASP A 407 -26.21 -21.82 -6.02
N SER A 408 -24.95 -22.13 -6.33
CA SER A 408 -24.04 -21.30 -7.14
C SER A 408 -24.58 -21.01 -8.55
N GLU A 409 -25.35 -21.92 -9.15
CA GLU A 409 -25.95 -21.71 -10.46
C GLU A 409 -26.90 -20.50 -10.44
N ASN A 410 -27.70 -20.37 -9.40
CA ASN A 410 -28.63 -19.26 -9.24
C ASN A 410 -27.90 -17.97 -8.84
N ALA A 411 -26.84 -18.05 -8.02
CA ALA A 411 -25.97 -16.90 -7.73
C ALA A 411 -25.31 -16.34 -9.01
N VAL A 412 -24.79 -17.21 -9.89
CA VAL A 412 -24.21 -16.79 -11.18
C VAL A 412 -25.27 -16.18 -12.10
N LYS A 413 -26.48 -16.75 -12.17
CA LYS A 413 -27.58 -16.15 -12.95
C LYS A 413 -28.01 -14.80 -12.35
N PHE A 414 -27.99 -14.66 -11.02
CA PHE A 414 -28.26 -13.40 -10.34
C PHE A 414 -27.19 -12.34 -10.65
N LEU A 415 -25.91 -12.72 -10.65
CA LEU A 415 -24.80 -11.85 -11.10
C LEU A 415 -25.01 -11.32 -12.52
N GLN A 416 -25.56 -12.14 -13.42
CA GLN A 416 -25.89 -11.72 -14.79
C GLN A 416 -27.03 -10.69 -14.85
N LEU A 417 -27.88 -10.63 -13.82
CA LEU A 417 -29.01 -9.69 -13.73
C LEU A 417 -28.63 -8.38 -13.07
N LEU A 418 -27.65 -8.37 -12.16
CA LEU A 418 -27.22 -7.17 -11.44
C LEU A 418 -27.00 -5.92 -12.33
N PRO A 419 -26.38 -6.01 -13.52
CA PRO A 419 -26.23 -4.85 -14.40
C PRO A 419 -27.54 -4.21 -14.86
N TYR A 420 -28.64 -4.99 -14.90
CA TYR A 420 -29.97 -4.56 -15.35
C TYR A 420 -30.89 -4.13 -14.20
N LEU A 421 -30.57 -4.52 -12.96
CA LEU A 421 -31.32 -4.15 -11.76
C LEU A 421 -30.97 -2.75 -11.23
N ARG A 422 -30.21 -1.98 -12.01
CA ARG A 422 -29.79 -0.63 -11.64
C ARG A 422 -30.94 0.36 -11.60
N THR A 423 -31.21 0.82 -10.40
CA THR A 423 -31.82 2.09 -10.05
C THR A 423 -30.95 2.66 -8.91
N ASP A 424 -30.86 4.00 -8.81
CA ASP A 424 -29.95 4.74 -7.92
C ASP A 424 -29.77 4.13 -6.52
N ASP A 425 -28.59 4.29 -5.90
CA ASP A 425 -27.96 3.52 -4.80
C ASP A 425 -28.86 2.96 -3.66
N ASP A 426 -30.07 3.51 -3.44
CA ASP A 426 -31.06 3.02 -2.47
C ASP A 426 -32.05 1.97 -3.03
N CYS A 427 -32.06 1.75 -4.35
CA CYS A 427 -33.15 1.02 -4.99
C CYS A 427 -32.93 -0.48 -5.14
N ILE A 428 -31.70 -1.00 -5.13
CA ILE A 428 -31.47 -2.45 -5.26
C ILE A 428 -31.97 -3.17 -4.01
N ASP A 429 -31.55 -2.70 -2.83
CA ASP A 429 -32.00 -3.21 -1.55
C ASP A 429 -33.53 -3.12 -1.41
N PHE A 430 -34.09 -1.98 -1.80
CA PHE A 430 -35.53 -1.78 -1.84
C PHE A 430 -36.21 -2.74 -2.82
N PHE A 431 -35.68 -2.90 -4.04
CA PHE A 431 -36.21 -3.83 -5.04
C PHE A 431 -36.15 -5.28 -4.56
N LEU A 432 -35.07 -5.68 -3.87
CA LEU A 432 -34.91 -7.02 -3.32
C LEU A 432 -35.91 -7.31 -2.20
N LYS A 433 -36.14 -6.33 -1.31
CA LYS A 433 -37.07 -6.41 -0.17
C LYS A 433 -38.54 -6.18 -0.53
N THR A 434 -38.82 -5.60 -1.70
CA THR A 434 -40.20 -5.34 -2.16
C THR A 434 -40.88 -6.66 -2.53
N SER A 435 -42.15 -6.83 -2.16
CA SER A 435 -42.94 -7.99 -2.58
C SER A 435 -43.09 -8.00 -4.10
N LYS A 436 -42.65 -9.09 -4.73
CA LYS A 436 -42.67 -9.29 -6.19
C LYS A 436 -43.85 -10.14 -6.64
N GLN A 437 -44.87 -10.28 -5.78
CA GLN A 437 -46.07 -11.08 -6.06
C GLN A 437 -46.83 -10.56 -7.29
N ASP A 438 -46.86 -9.24 -7.48
CA ASP A 438 -47.56 -8.59 -8.60
C ASP A 438 -46.75 -8.54 -9.90
N LEU A 439 -45.49 -8.99 -9.89
CA LEU A 439 -44.60 -8.77 -11.04
C LEU A 439 -45.06 -9.50 -12.30
N LEU A 440 -45.97 -10.50 -12.26
CA LEU A 440 -46.50 -11.09 -13.50
C LEU A 440 -47.90 -11.70 -13.41
N SER A 441 -48.79 -11.18 -14.25
CA SER A 441 -49.93 -11.90 -14.85
C SER A 441 -49.60 -12.55 -16.20
N GLN A 442 -48.33 -12.59 -16.64
CA GLN A 442 -47.96 -13.05 -17.99
C GLN A 442 -47.09 -14.32 -17.99
N ALA A 443 -47.55 -15.29 -18.80
CA ALA A 443 -46.92 -16.58 -19.03
C ALA A 443 -45.67 -16.47 -19.92
N ASN A 444 -44.73 -17.42 -19.75
CA ASN A 444 -43.37 -17.50 -20.30
C ASN A 444 -42.32 -16.62 -19.60
N ILE A 445 -42.03 -17.00 -18.36
CA ILE A 445 -41.04 -16.37 -17.50
C ILE A 445 -39.68 -17.02 -17.80
N SER A 446 -38.73 -16.23 -18.31
CA SER A 446 -37.33 -16.66 -18.43
C SER A 446 -36.80 -17.13 -17.06
N THR A 447 -35.88 -18.10 -17.04
CA THR A 447 -35.22 -18.58 -15.82
C THR A 447 -34.61 -17.44 -15.00
N HIS A 448 -34.12 -16.38 -15.66
CA HIS A 448 -33.64 -15.16 -15.02
C HIS A 448 -34.73 -14.36 -14.30
N VAL A 449 -35.94 -14.30 -14.85
CA VAL A 449 -37.07 -13.56 -14.23
C VAL A 449 -37.67 -14.35 -13.07
N ALA A 450 -37.58 -15.68 -13.11
CA ALA A 450 -37.97 -16.53 -11.99
C ALA A 450 -37.10 -16.28 -10.75
N LEU A 451 -35.79 -16.05 -10.92
CA LEU A 451 -34.86 -15.71 -9.83
C LEU A 451 -35.23 -14.42 -9.11
N LEU A 452 -35.77 -13.43 -9.83
CA LEU A 452 -36.16 -12.18 -9.21
C LEU A 452 -37.28 -12.40 -8.19
N ARG A 453 -38.14 -13.42 -8.36
CA ARG A 453 -39.23 -13.75 -7.42
C ARG A 453 -38.77 -14.43 -6.13
N SER A 454 -37.50 -14.82 -6.05
CA SER A 454 -36.98 -15.46 -4.85
C SER A 454 -37.07 -14.54 -3.64
N ASP A 455 -37.34 -15.18 -2.51
CA ASP A 455 -37.41 -14.58 -1.19
C ASP A 455 -36.08 -13.90 -0.83
N ASP A 456 -36.13 -12.86 0.01
CA ASP A 456 -34.95 -12.08 0.38
C ASP A 456 -33.90 -12.92 1.12
N LEU A 457 -34.32 -13.91 1.91
CA LEU A 457 -33.41 -14.85 2.57
C LEU A 457 -32.68 -15.76 1.55
N VAL A 458 -33.34 -16.12 0.44
CA VAL A 458 -32.70 -16.90 -0.63
C VAL A 458 -31.71 -16.02 -1.39
N VAL A 459 -32.09 -14.78 -1.69
CA VAL A 459 -31.20 -13.82 -2.35
C VAL A 459 -29.98 -13.50 -1.48
N SER A 460 -30.13 -13.41 -0.15
CA SER A 460 -28.99 -13.19 0.74
C SER A 460 -27.98 -14.34 0.66
N THR A 461 -28.42 -15.61 0.58
CA THR A 461 -27.48 -16.73 0.38
C THR A 461 -26.73 -16.65 -0.95
N TRP A 462 -27.35 -16.12 -2.01
CA TRP A 462 -26.64 -15.92 -3.28
C TRP A 462 -25.65 -14.76 -3.20
N LEU A 463 -25.98 -13.70 -2.47
CA LEU A 463 -25.08 -12.57 -2.25
C LEU A 463 -23.85 -12.98 -1.44
N GLU A 464 -24.02 -13.84 -0.43
CA GLU A 464 -22.92 -14.46 0.32
C GLU A 464 -21.97 -15.23 -0.62
N ILE A 465 -22.51 -16.08 -1.50
CA ILE A 465 -21.71 -16.79 -2.52
C ILE A 465 -20.98 -15.80 -3.44
N LEU A 466 -21.63 -14.72 -3.88
CA LEU A 466 -21.02 -13.74 -4.78
C LEU A 466 -19.87 -12.95 -4.16
N GLN A 467 -19.76 -12.90 -2.83
CA GLN A 467 -18.66 -12.21 -2.15
C GLN A 467 -17.32 -12.96 -2.24
N ASP A 468 -17.33 -14.26 -2.59
CA ASP A 468 -16.12 -15.05 -2.86
C ASP A 468 -15.32 -14.51 -4.06
N VAL A 469 -15.92 -13.60 -4.84
CA VAL A 469 -15.23 -12.89 -5.92
C VAL A 469 -15.47 -11.39 -5.83
N SER A 470 -14.38 -10.63 -6.02
CA SER A 470 -14.46 -9.19 -6.19
C SER A 470 -15.17 -8.86 -7.51
N ILE A 471 -16.19 -8.02 -7.44
CA ILE A 471 -16.94 -7.52 -8.60
C ILE A 471 -16.86 -5.99 -8.63
N PHE A 472 -16.70 -5.43 -9.83
CA PHE A 472 -16.74 -3.98 -10.04
C PHE A 472 -17.87 -3.63 -11.01
N VAL A 473 -18.70 -2.66 -10.64
CA VAL A 473 -19.82 -2.20 -11.48
C VAL A 473 -19.63 -0.72 -11.79
N SER A 474 -19.14 -0.40 -12.99
CA SER A 474 -18.89 1.00 -13.41
C SER A 474 -20.20 1.78 -13.46
N SER A 475 -20.32 2.88 -12.71
CA SER A 475 -21.40 3.88 -12.90
C SER A 475 -21.24 4.55 -14.27
N GLY A 476 -22.32 4.62 -15.03
CA GLY A 476 -22.39 5.50 -16.20
C GLY A 476 -22.47 6.95 -15.70
N LEU A 477 -21.73 7.87 -16.31
CA LEU A 477 -21.70 9.28 -15.90
C LEU A 477 -23.11 9.89 -15.75
N ARG A 478 -23.52 10.15 -14.50
CA ARG A 478 -24.33 11.32 -14.08
C ARG A 478 -24.00 11.71 -12.62
N SER A 479 -22.92 12.48 -12.48
CA SER A 479 -22.64 13.57 -11.52
C SER A 479 -23.07 13.54 -10.02
N PHE A 480 -22.07 13.87 -9.17
CA PHE A 480 -22.09 14.51 -7.83
C PHE A 480 -22.72 13.76 -6.64
N PHE A 481 -21.91 13.28 -5.68
CA PHE A 481 -21.54 13.95 -4.42
C PHE A 481 -20.55 13.07 -3.63
N THR A 482 -19.60 13.70 -2.94
CA THR A 482 -18.71 13.07 -1.95
C THR A 482 -19.30 13.20 -0.56
N SER A 483 -19.36 12.12 0.21
CA SER A 483 -19.30 12.20 1.68
C SER A 483 -18.67 10.95 2.28
N SER A 484 -17.58 11.15 3.02
CA SER A 484 -17.12 10.21 4.04
C SER A 484 -18.09 10.22 5.22
N ILE A 485 -18.16 9.13 5.99
CA ILE A 485 -18.39 9.16 7.44
C ILE A 485 -17.81 7.89 8.06
N ASN A 486 -17.22 8.10 9.23
CA ASN A 486 -16.60 7.15 10.13
C ASN A 486 -17.62 6.66 11.17
N ALA A 487 -17.31 5.51 11.79
CA ALA A 487 -17.76 5.02 13.10
C ALA A 487 -18.94 4.04 13.21
N LYS A 488 -18.58 2.83 13.68
CA LYS A 488 -19.18 2.04 14.76
C LYS A 488 -20.69 2.23 15.00
N GLU A 489 -21.48 1.23 14.60
CA GLU A 489 -22.58 0.73 15.42
C GLU A 489 -22.92 -0.72 15.06
N ARG A 490 -23.04 -1.57 16.10
CA ARG A 490 -23.41 -2.98 16.01
C ARG A 490 -24.91 -3.08 15.72
N SER A 491 -25.25 -3.50 14.51
CA SER A 491 -26.49 -4.21 14.18
C SER A 491 -26.21 -5.04 12.93
N MET A 492 -26.85 -6.21 12.76
CA MET A 492 -26.70 -7.07 11.58
C MET A 492 -27.00 -6.28 10.30
N SER A 493 -25.99 -5.65 9.74
CA SER A 493 -26.03 -4.89 8.50
C SER A 493 -25.22 -5.66 7.47
N PHE A 494 -25.91 -6.29 6.51
CA PHE A 494 -25.29 -6.86 5.33
C PHE A 494 -24.48 -5.76 4.63
N HIS A 495 -23.15 -5.84 4.70
CA HIS A 495 -22.23 -4.91 4.03
C HIS A 495 -21.67 -5.57 2.77
N MET A 496 -22.51 -5.66 1.73
CA MET A 496 -22.00 -5.87 0.38
C MET A 496 -21.26 -4.59 -0.02
N SER A 497 -19.93 -4.60 0.08
CA SER A 497 -19.10 -3.50 -0.41
C SER A 497 -19.07 -3.49 -1.94
N VAL A 498 -20.18 -3.14 -2.58
CA VAL A 498 -20.14 -2.55 -3.93
C VAL A 498 -19.47 -1.20 -3.75
N THR A 499 -18.20 -1.10 -4.14
CA THR A 499 -17.49 0.18 -4.05
C THR A 499 -18.07 1.09 -5.13
N VAL A 500 -18.86 2.07 -4.70
CA VAL A 500 -19.46 3.18 -5.46
C VAL A 500 -18.39 4.02 -6.15
#